data_AF-A0A2P2L236-F1
#
_entry.id   AF-A0A2P2L236-F1
#
_cell.length_a   1.000
_cell.length_b   1.000
_cell.length_c   1.000
_cell.angle_alpha   90.00
_cell.angle_beta   90.00
_cell.angle_gamma   90.00
#
_symmetry.space_group_name_H-M   'P 1'
#
loop_
_entity.id
_entity.type
_entity.pdbx_description
1 polymer ?
#
loop_
_entity_poly.entity_id
_entity_poly.type
_entity_poly.pdbx_seq_one_letter_code
_entity_poly.pdbx_strand_id
1 'polypeptide(L)' 'MSYPFAVVSIESCGYFSLWQVESIVLSIISMLSSPNDESPANVEAAKDWRERRDEFKKKVSRCVRKSQEMV' A
#
# COMPACT_ATOMS: atom_id res chain seq x y z
N MET A 1 12.74 0.53 -15.97
CA MET A 1 11.76 0.89 -14.92
C MET A 1 11.06 -0.35 -14.38
N SER A 2 11.79 -1.23 -13.71
CA SER A 2 11.21 -2.31 -12.92
C SER A 2 11.54 -1.93 -11.49
N TYR A 3 10.57 -1.49 -10.67
CA TYR A 3 10.84 -1.12 -9.28
C TYR A 3 11.31 -2.40 -8.57
N PRO A 4 12.60 -2.56 -8.25
CA PRO A 4 13.09 -3.79 -7.63
C PRO A 4 12.82 -3.81 -6.11
N PHE A 5 11.84 -3.01 -5.66
CA PHE A 5 11.62 -2.65 -4.26
C PHE A 5 10.27 -3.12 -3.71
N ALA A 6 9.51 -3.91 -4.47
CA ALA A 6 8.27 -4.53 -3.99
C ALA A 6 8.53 -5.64 -2.95
N VAL A 7 9.78 -5.99 -2.72
CA VAL A 7 10.23 -6.86 -1.63
C VAL A 7 11.54 -6.31 -1.09
N VAL A 8 11.49 -5.19 -0.38
CA VAL A 8 12.17 -5.22 0.92
C VAL A 8 11.39 -6.24 1.74
N SER A 9 11.72 -7.50 1.50
CA SER A 9 11.34 -8.58 2.39
C SER A 9 11.81 -8.13 3.76
N ILE A 10 10.85 -8.00 4.66
CA ILE A 10 11.05 -7.88 6.10
C ILE A 10 11.83 -9.11 6.64
N GLU A 11 12.17 -10.08 5.78
CA GLU A 11 13.04 -11.23 6.04
C GLU A 11 14.55 -10.95 6.13
N SER A 12 14.99 -9.69 6.21
CA SER A 12 16.38 -9.38 6.63
C SER A 12 16.45 -8.60 7.94
N CYS A 13 15.38 -8.63 8.74
CA CYS A 13 15.31 -7.94 10.02
C CYS A 13 16.17 -8.61 11.11
N GLY A 14 17.49 -8.44 11.01
CA GLY A 14 18.41 -8.46 12.14
C GLY A 14 18.66 -7.07 12.74
N TYR A 15 18.06 -6.02 12.17
CA TYR A 15 18.32 -4.63 12.55
C TYR A 15 17.05 -3.78 12.52
N PHE A 16 16.06 -4.12 13.35
CA PHE A 16 14.88 -3.27 13.57
C PHE A 16 15.27 -1.82 13.95
N SER A 17 16.44 -1.64 14.56
CA SER A 17 17.02 -0.36 14.96
C SER A 17 17.65 0.48 13.84
N LEU A 18 17.73 -0.02 12.60
CA LEU A 18 18.28 0.73 11.45
C LEU A 18 17.19 1.34 10.54
N TRP A 19 15.92 0.96 10.71
CA TRP A 19 14.85 1.51 9.88
C TRP A 19 14.58 2.96 10.27
N GLN A 20 15.05 3.88 9.45
CA GLN A 20 14.68 5.29 9.55
C GLN A 20 13.22 5.48 9.09
N VAL A 21 12.61 6.57 9.58
CA VAL A 21 11.21 6.93 9.25
C VAL A 21 11.00 6.97 7.73
N GLU A 22 12.00 7.44 6.97
CA GLU A 22 11.96 7.46 5.51
C GLU A 22 11.68 6.06 4.92
N SER A 23 12.40 5.03 5.38
CA SER A 23 12.25 3.67 4.87
C SER A 23 10.86 3.10 5.17
N ILE A 24 10.28 3.43 6.32
CA ILE A 24 8.92 3.05 6.70
C ILE A 24 7.91 3.72 5.77
N VAL A 25 8.06 5.03 5.52
CA VAL A 25 7.17 5.80 4.64
C VAL A 25 7.27 5.29 3.20
N LEU A 26 8.46 5.01 2.70
CA LEU A 26 8.67 4.45 1.36
C LEU A 26 8.02 3.08 1.19
N SER A 27 8.10 2.22 2.22
CA SER A 27 7.40 0.93 2.24
C SER A 27 5.88 1.11 2.15
N ILE A 28 5.31 2.05 2.91
CA ILE A 28 3.88 2.35 2.87
C ILE A 28 3.46 2.86 1.48
N ILE A 29 4.22 3.76 0.86
CA ILE A 29 3.94 4.28 -0.48
C ILE A 29 3.96 3.15 -1.53
N SER A 30 4.94 2.25 -1.44
CA SER A 30 5.03 1.08 -2.32
C SER A 30 3.83 0.14 -2.13
N MET A 31 3.44 -0.12 -0.88
CA MET A 31 2.27 -0.95 -0.57
C MET A 31 0.97 -0.33 -1.07
N LEU A 32 0.80 0.99 -1.01
CA LEU A 32 -0.39 1.65 -1.56
C LEU A 32 -0.42 1.63 -3.09
N SER A 33 0.75 1.57 -3.73
CA SER A 33 0.86 1.46 -5.19
C SER A 33 0.57 0.04 -5.70
N SER A 34 0.94 -0.97 -4.91
CA SER A 34 0.66 -2.39 -5.16
C SER A 34 0.17 -3.07 -3.87
N PRO A 35 -1.12 -2.94 -3.53
CA PRO A 35 -1.69 -3.52 -2.30
C PRO A 35 -1.56 -5.04 -2.27
N ASN A 36 -1.30 -5.56 -1.07
CA ASN A 36 -1.11 -6.99 -0.83
C ASN A 36 -2.44 -7.77 -0.97
N ASP A 37 -2.44 -8.78 -1.84
CA ASP A 37 -3.58 -9.66 -2.11
C ASP A 37 -3.49 -11.04 -1.44
N GLU A 38 -2.28 -11.44 -1.04
CA GLU A 38 -1.98 -12.72 -0.35
C GLU A 38 -2.45 -12.73 1.12
N SER A 39 -2.45 -11.56 1.77
CA SER A 39 -2.96 -11.40 3.15
C SER A 39 -3.67 -10.05 3.28
N PRO A 40 -4.94 -9.98 2.85
CA PRO A 40 -5.68 -8.73 2.85
C PRO A 40 -6.22 -8.42 4.25
N ALA A 41 -5.85 -7.25 4.79
CA ALA A 41 -6.46 -6.74 6.02
C ALA A 41 -7.96 -6.38 5.84
N ASN A 42 -8.36 -6.03 4.62
CA ASN A 42 -9.74 -5.78 4.25
C ASN A 42 -10.11 -6.66 3.05
N VAL A 43 -10.89 -7.71 3.32
CA VAL A 43 -11.28 -8.73 2.33
C VAL A 43 -12.14 -8.12 1.21
N GLU A 44 -13.05 -7.21 1.55
CA GLU A 44 -13.94 -6.57 0.57
C GLU A 44 -13.16 -5.68 -0.40
N ALA A 45 -12.21 -4.90 0.13
CA ALA A 45 -11.34 -4.07 -0.70
C ALA A 45 -10.43 -4.91 -1.60
N ALA A 46 -9.94 -6.06 -1.11
CA ALA A 46 -9.14 -6.99 -1.90
C ALA A 46 -9.95 -7.67 -3.02
N LYS A 47 -11.22 -8.02 -2.75
CA LYS A 47 -12.13 -8.52 -3.77
C LYS A 47 -12.40 -7.47 -4.85
N ASP A 48 -12.71 -6.23 -4.44
CA ASP A 48 -12.89 -5.11 -5.37
C ASP A 48 -11.63 -4.82 -6.19
N TRP A 49 -10.44 -4.94 -5.59
CA TRP A 49 -9.18 -4.76 -6.28
C TRP A 49 -8.92 -5.80 -7.38
N ARG A 50 -9.33 -7.06 -7.16
CA ARG A 50 -9.17 -8.16 -8.13
C ARG A 50 -10.27 -8.18 -9.20
N GLU A 51 -11.53 -8.03 -8.79
CA GLU A 51 -12.69 -8.25 -9.65
C GLU A 51 -13.23 -6.94 -10.28
N ARG A 52 -13.11 -5.80 -9.59
CA ARG A 52 -13.79 -4.55 -9.94
C ARG A 52 -12.87 -3.32 -9.81
N ARG A 53 -11.78 -3.33 -10.57
CA ARG A 53 -10.70 -2.34 -10.46
C ARG A 53 -11.17 -0.89 -10.66
N ASP A 54 -12.14 -0.67 -11.54
CA ASP A 54 -12.70 0.68 -11.79
C ASP A 54 -13.51 1.21 -10.61
N GLU A 55 -14.29 0.35 -9.95
CA GLU A 55 -15.05 0.71 -8.74
C GLU A 55 -14.11 0.97 -7.57
N PHE A 56 -13.08 0.14 -7.41
CA PHE A 56 -12.04 0.36 -6.42
C PHE A 56 -11.37 1.73 -6.61
N LYS A 57 -10.98 2.07 -7.84
CA LYS A 57 -10.34 3.37 -8.14
C LYS A 57 -11.27 4.55 -7.82
N LYS A 58 -12.57 4.44 -8.11
CA LYS A 58 -13.58 5.47 -7.75
C LYS A 58 -13.69 5.64 -6.22
N LYS A 59 -13.69 4.55 -5.46
CA LYS A 59 -13.73 4.59 -3.99
C LYS A 59 -12.46 5.25 -3.42
N VAL A 60 -11.28 4.86 -3.90
CA VAL A 60 -10.00 5.46 -3.48
C VAL A 60 -9.95 6.95 -3.80
N SER A 61 -10.34 7.37 -5.01
CA SER A 61 -10.38 8.79 -5.39
C SER A 61 -11.29 9.61 -4.47
N ARG A 62 -12.44 9.06 -4.06
CA ARG A 62 -13.33 9.70 -3.08
C ARG A 62 -12.66 9.82 -1.71
N CYS A 63 -11.93 8.80 -1.25
CA CYS A 63 -11.18 8.85 0.00
C CYS A 63 -10.07 9.91 -0.05
N VAL A 64 -9.30 9.99 -1.14
CA VAL A 64 -8.25 11.01 -1.32
C VAL A 64 -8.86 12.41 -1.26
N ARG A 65 -9.97 12.65 -1.95
CA ARG A 65 -10.66 13.95 -1.89
C ARG A 65 -11.11 14.30 -0.47
N LYS A 66 -11.72 13.36 0.25
CA LYS A 66 -12.10 13.58 1.67
C LYS A 66 -10.90 13.89 2.56
N SER A 67 -9.76 13.23 2.35
CA SER A 67 -8.54 13.51 3.13
C SER A 67 -7.96 14.90 2.87
N GLN A 68 -8.20 15.48 1.69
CA GLN A 68 -7.76 16.84 1.34
C GLN A 68 -8.70 17.92 1.89
N GLU A 69 -9.99 17.61 2.08
CA GLU A 69 -10.99 18.52 2.66
C GLU A 69 -10.85 18.69 4.18
N MET A 70 -10.02 17.85 4.84
CA MET A 70 -9.73 17.90 6.27
C MET A 70 -8.46 18.69 6.63
N VAL A 71 -7.88 19.40 5.65
CA VAL A 71 -6.74 20.33 5.82
C VAL A 71 -7.27 21.75 5.88
#